data_AF-A0A7Y2VQX4-F1
#
_entry.id   AF-A0A7Y2VQX4-F1
#
_cell.length_a   1.000
_cell.length_b   1.000
_cell.length_c   1.000
_cell.angle_alpha   90.00
_cell.angle_beta   90.00
_cell.angle_gamma   90.00
#
_symmetry.space_group_name_H-M   'P 1'
#
loop_
_entity.id
_entity.type
_entity.pdbx_description
1 polymer ?
#
loop_
_entity_poly.entity_id
_entity_poly.type
_entity_poly.pdbx_seq_one_letter_code
_entity_poly.pdbx_strand_id
1 'polypeptide(L)'
;MLATSHPAPSAPRSLSAALAGHPRFVADPMRPGSLDPIRPDDRVLIVGNGLTSADIVASLTRSGHHGPITSISRRGLRSRGHAPCPQEPFGDFLSKPATSAAALLQTVRKTIAGAAEIGESWHAVIDQVRSNGHEIWRNLPVAERRRIVRHLRPYWDVHRFRIAPQVEEVLDRAIVEGRLEILGASVAGAKTDGAAIDIVLFKRSGERVEKRFDAVVVTTGPAHGSILQSQMWLHELNQGGHLKLDPTGLGIACNESSEAVGTDGLANSSLLISGPLARGTFGELMGLPQVSEHAVFIAAELAKKLKAVR
;
A
#
# COMPACT_ATOMS: atom_id res chain seq x y z
N MET A 1 1.42 -8.58 23.16
CA MET A 1 1.58 -7.58 22.06
C MET A 1 1.55 -8.33 20.74
N LEU A 2 0.79 -7.84 19.75
CA LEU A 2 0.75 -8.35 18.38
C LEU A 2 1.57 -7.44 17.47
N ALA A 3 2.67 -7.95 16.91
CA ALA A 3 3.63 -7.18 16.10
C ALA A 3 4.05 -7.95 14.84
N THR A 4 3.11 -8.62 14.17
CA THR A 4 3.38 -9.50 13.02
C THR A 4 3.34 -8.79 11.65
N SER A 5 3.40 -7.46 11.65
CA SER A 5 3.32 -6.62 10.45
C SER A 5 2.01 -6.81 9.65
N HIS A 6 1.93 -6.19 8.48
CA HIS A 6 0.81 -6.32 7.56
C HIS A 6 0.87 -7.66 6.78
N PRO A 7 -0.27 -8.17 6.27
CA PRO A 7 -0.26 -9.44 5.53
C PRO A 7 0.41 -9.28 4.17
N ALA A 8 0.77 -10.41 3.55
CA ALA A 8 1.27 -10.47 2.18
C ALA A 8 0.27 -9.87 1.17
N PRO A 9 0.71 -9.57 -0.07
CA PRO A 9 -0.19 -9.20 -1.14
C PRO A 9 -1.23 -10.28 -1.42
N SER A 10 -2.40 -9.87 -1.88
CA SER A 10 -3.44 -10.78 -2.37
C SER A 10 -3.69 -10.50 -3.84
N ALA A 11 -3.56 -11.55 -4.64
CA ALA A 11 -3.89 -11.50 -6.05
C ALA A 11 -5.41 -11.33 -6.25
N PRO A 12 -5.85 -10.59 -7.29
CA PRO A 12 -7.25 -10.60 -7.71
C PRO A 12 -7.76 -12.04 -7.88
N ARG A 13 -8.97 -12.34 -7.38
CA ARG A 13 -9.53 -13.69 -7.39
C ARG A 13 -9.55 -14.34 -8.78
N SER A 14 -9.78 -13.53 -9.82
CA SER A 14 -9.74 -13.98 -11.22
C SER A 14 -8.38 -14.51 -11.62
N LEU A 15 -7.28 -13.92 -11.14
CA LEU A 15 -5.92 -14.41 -11.36
C LEU A 15 -5.61 -15.61 -10.49
N SER A 16 -5.85 -15.52 -9.18
CA SER A 16 -5.47 -16.60 -8.25
C SER A 16 -6.18 -17.91 -8.56
N ALA A 17 -7.44 -17.85 -9.01
CA ALA A 17 -8.20 -19.05 -9.37
C ALA A 17 -7.73 -19.67 -10.70
N ALA A 18 -7.40 -18.84 -11.70
CA ALA A 18 -7.02 -19.33 -13.02
C ALA A 18 -5.56 -19.77 -13.12
N LEU A 19 -4.67 -19.16 -12.32
CA LEU A 19 -3.21 -19.33 -12.43
C LEU A 19 -2.61 -20.12 -11.27
N ALA A 20 -3.43 -20.72 -10.41
CA ALA A 20 -2.96 -21.56 -9.32
C ALA A 20 -2.05 -22.68 -9.86
N GLY A 21 -0.82 -22.76 -9.34
CA GLY A 21 0.17 -23.74 -9.77
C GLY A 21 0.89 -23.42 -11.09
N HIS A 22 0.57 -22.32 -11.77
CA HIS A 22 1.31 -21.93 -12.97
C HIS A 22 2.76 -21.52 -12.61
N PRO A 23 3.80 -22.07 -13.27
CA PRO A 23 5.19 -21.91 -12.86
C PRO A 23 5.71 -20.46 -12.91
N ARG A 24 5.06 -19.59 -13.70
CA ARG A 24 5.38 -18.17 -13.85
C ARG A 24 4.29 -17.24 -13.29
N PHE A 25 3.47 -17.74 -12.37
CA PHE A 25 2.56 -16.90 -11.59
C PHE A 25 3.19 -16.58 -10.23
N VAL A 26 3.65 -15.34 -10.09
CA VAL A 26 4.32 -14.85 -8.88
C VAL A 26 3.31 -14.10 -8.02
N ALA A 27 2.64 -14.83 -7.12
CA ALA A 27 1.64 -14.26 -6.21
C ALA A 27 2.26 -13.40 -5.09
N ASP A 28 3.50 -13.70 -4.69
CA ASP A 28 4.28 -12.93 -3.72
C ASP A 28 5.72 -12.76 -4.21
N PRO A 29 6.08 -11.57 -4.74
CA PRO A 29 7.40 -11.33 -5.29
C PRO A 29 8.46 -11.05 -4.21
N MET A 30 8.08 -10.98 -2.93
CA MET A 30 9.04 -10.80 -1.84
C MET A 30 9.72 -12.11 -1.45
N ARG A 31 9.23 -13.26 -1.95
CA ARG A 31 9.85 -14.55 -1.72
C ARG A 31 11.18 -14.64 -2.47
N PRO A 32 12.27 -15.13 -1.85
CA PRO A 32 13.53 -15.39 -2.53
C PRO A 32 13.34 -16.31 -3.74
N GLY A 33 14.01 -15.99 -4.86
CA GLY A 33 13.94 -16.77 -6.10
C GLY A 33 12.58 -16.73 -6.83
N SER A 34 11.65 -15.89 -6.38
CA SER A 34 10.29 -15.84 -6.96
C SER A 34 10.26 -15.40 -8.43
N LEU A 35 11.27 -14.66 -8.90
CA LEU A 35 11.37 -14.18 -10.27
C LEU A 35 12.20 -15.10 -11.18
N ASP A 36 12.92 -16.08 -10.63
CA ASP A 36 13.83 -16.97 -11.38
C ASP A 36 13.13 -17.74 -12.52
N PRO A 37 11.85 -18.14 -12.41
CA PRO A 37 11.14 -18.79 -13.52
C PRO A 37 10.83 -17.89 -14.72
N ILE A 38 10.95 -16.55 -14.57
CA ILE A 38 10.65 -15.58 -15.63
C ILE A 38 11.82 -15.50 -16.59
N ARG A 39 11.57 -15.79 -17.87
CA ARG A 39 12.60 -15.84 -18.91
C ARG A 39 12.92 -14.45 -19.46
N PRO A 40 14.08 -14.27 -20.11
CA PRO A 40 14.48 -12.96 -20.65
C PRO A 40 13.49 -12.33 -21.64
N ASP A 41 12.79 -13.15 -22.43
CA ASP A 41 11.87 -12.71 -23.50
C ASP A 41 10.38 -12.78 -23.12
N ASP A 42 10.05 -13.21 -21.91
CA ASP A 42 8.66 -13.40 -21.50
C ASP A 42 7.86 -12.09 -21.59
N ARG A 43 6.61 -12.15 -22.04
CA ARG A 43 5.68 -11.03 -21.89
C ARG A 43 5.18 -10.99 -20.46
N VAL A 44 5.61 -10.02 -19.67
CA VAL A 44 5.31 -9.95 -18.24
C VAL A 44 4.15 -9.01 -17.96
N LEU A 45 3.16 -9.49 -17.23
CA LEU A 45 2.14 -8.63 -16.60
C LEU A 45 2.51 -8.38 -15.14
N ILE A 46 2.61 -7.11 -14.74
CA ILE A 46 2.72 -6.71 -13.33
C ILE A 46 1.38 -6.11 -12.89
N VAL A 47 0.82 -6.60 -11.78
CA VAL A 47 -0.49 -6.18 -11.25
C VAL A 47 -0.31 -5.40 -9.96
N GLY A 48 -0.39 -4.08 -10.07
CA GLY A 48 -0.01 -3.12 -9.05
C GLY A 48 1.16 -2.27 -9.55
N ASN A 49 1.11 -0.97 -9.29
CA ASN A 49 2.10 0.00 -9.80
C ASN A 49 2.79 0.77 -8.66
N GLY A 50 2.75 0.24 -7.43
CA GLY A 50 3.44 0.83 -6.27
C GLY A 50 4.96 0.58 -6.30
N LEU A 51 5.66 0.92 -5.21
CA LEU A 51 7.12 0.73 -5.11
C LEU A 51 7.59 -0.67 -5.46
N THR A 52 6.92 -1.71 -4.96
CA THR A 52 7.28 -3.09 -5.28
C THR A 52 7.28 -3.33 -6.79
N SER A 53 6.34 -2.75 -7.56
CA SER A 53 6.36 -2.87 -9.02
C SER A 53 7.61 -2.25 -9.64
N ALA A 54 8.09 -1.14 -9.11
CA ALA A 54 9.31 -0.50 -9.59
C ALA A 54 10.53 -1.40 -9.30
N ASP A 55 10.59 -1.98 -8.10
CA ASP A 55 11.63 -2.94 -7.72
C ASP A 55 11.62 -4.20 -8.60
N ILE A 56 10.42 -4.69 -8.99
CA ILE A 56 10.31 -5.84 -9.91
C ILE A 56 10.83 -5.48 -11.29
N VAL A 57 10.46 -4.32 -11.86
CA VAL A 57 10.98 -3.89 -13.17
C VAL A 57 12.50 -3.75 -13.13
N ALA A 58 13.05 -3.13 -12.07
CA ALA A 58 14.48 -2.98 -11.91
C ALA A 58 15.19 -4.34 -11.71
N SER A 59 14.60 -5.25 -10.95
CA SER A 59 15.15 -6.59 -10.72
C SER A 59 15.16 -7.43 -11.99
N LEU A 60 14.05 -7.42 -12.76
CA LEU A 60 13.97 -8.09 -14.06
C LEU A 60 15.02 -7.54 -15.03
N THR A 61 15.14 -6.21 -15.12
CA THR A 61 16.15 -5.55 -15.98
C THR A 61 17.57 -5.98 -15.59
N ARG A 62 17.87 -6.00 -14.28
CA ARG A 62 19.19 -6.44 -13.77
C ARG A 62 19.47 -7.91 -14.07
N SER A 63 18.45 -8.76 -14.09
CA SER A 63 18.56 -10.18 -14.45
C SER A 63 18.60 -10.45 -15.96
N GLY A 64 18.69 -9.40 -16.80
CA GLY A 64 18.82 -9.53 -18.26
C GLY A 64 17.49 -9.68 -19.00
N HIS A 65 16.35 -9.46 -18.33
CA HIS A 65 15.05 -9.45 -18.99
C HIS A 65 14.92 -8.27 -19.95
N HIS A 66 14.55 -8.57 -21.19
CA HIS A 66 14.40 -7.61 -22.28
C HIS A 66 13.07 -7.75 -23.03
N GLY A 67 12.24 -8.72 -22.64
CA GLY A 67 10.85 -8.85 -23.07
C GLY A 67 9.96 -7.67 -22.65
N PRO A 68 8.75 -7.58 -23.22
CA PRO A 68 7.82 -6.50 -22.92
C PRO A 68 7.12 -6.70 -21.57
N ILE A 69 6.96 -5.61 -20.83
CA ILE A 69 6.32 -5.54 -19.53
C ILE A 69 5.08 -4.64 -19.63
N THR A 70 3.92 -5.15 -19.23
CA THR A 70 2.72 -4.35 -19.00
C THR A 70 2.47 -4.26 -17.50
N SER A 71 2.46 -3.06 -16.95
CA SER A 71 2.18 -2.78 -15.53
C SER A 71 0.80 -2.14 -15.38
N ILE A 72 -0.12 -2.80 -14.68
CA ILE A 72 -1.51 -2.34 -14.54
C ILE A 72 -1.85 -1.97 -13.11
N SER A 73 -2.60 -0.89 -12.95
CA SER A 73 -3.31 -0.59 -11.70
C SER A 73 -4.64 0.07 -12.00
N ARG A 74 -5.57 0.04 -11.05
CA ARG A 74 -6.94 0.59 -11.23
C ARG A 74 -6.98 2.03 -11.75
N ARG A 75 -5.94 2.84 -11.47
CA ARG A 75 -5.84 4.25 -11.88
C ARG A 75 -4.65 4.54 -12.78
N GLY A 76 -3.80 3.55 -13.09
CA GLY A 76 -2.58 3.73 -13.88
C GLY A 76 -1.53 4.61 -13.20
N LEU A 77 -1.64 4.82 -11.89
CA LEU A 77 -0.69 5.65 -11.14
C LEU A 77 0.54 4.81 -10.79
N ARG A 78 1.73 5.34 -11.00
CA ARG A 78 2.97 4.80 -10.44
C ARG A 78 3.47 5.66 -9.29
N SER A 79 4.24 5.07 -8.38
CA SER A 79 4.99 5.82 -7.36
C SER A 79 5.82 6.94 -8.00
N ARG A 80 5.95 8.08 -7.31
CA ARG A 80 6.70 9.25 -7.77
C ARG A 80 8.13 9.25 -7.23
N GLY A 81 9.06 9.92 -7.90
CA GLY A 81 10.42 10.13 -7.41
C GLY A 81 10.52 10.93 -6.13
N HIS A 82 11.76 11.06 -5.65
CA HIS A 82 12.12 12.00 -4.58
C HIS A 82 12.27 13.42 -5.13
N ALA A 83 12.20 14.41 -4.22
CA ALA A 83 12.60 15.76 -4.54
C ALA A 83 14.09 15.79 -4.96
N PRO A 84 14.48 16.64 -5.92
CA PRO A 84 15.86 16.73 -6.37
C PRO A 84 16.82 17.23 -5.28
N CYS A 85 16.29 17.97 -4.29
CA CYS A 85 17.00 18.40 -3.09
C CYS A 85 16.10 18.23 -1.86
N PRO A 86 16.68 18.12 -0.65
CA PRO A 86 15.91 18.17 0.59
C PRO A 86 15.10 19.45 0.71
N GLN A 87 13.87 19.34 1.19
CA GLN A 87 12.97 20.46 1.45
C GLN A 87 12.40 20.33 2.85
N GLU A 88 12.25 21.45 3.55
CA GLU A 88 11.57 21.46 4.84
C GLU A 88 10.06 21.21 4.66
N PRO A 89 9.41 20.50 5.59
CA PRO A 89 7.96 20.34 5.57
C PRO A 89 7.23 21.70 5.51
N PHE A 90 6.25 21.81 4.61
CA PHE A 90 5.54 23.07 4.36
C PHE A 90 4.02 22.95 4.53
N GLY A 91 3.43 23.93 5.20
CA GLY A 91 1.99 24.08 5.38
C GLY A 91 1.52 23.87 6.81
N ASP A 92 0.29 24.29 7.08
CA ASP A 92 -0.36 24.13 8.38
C ASP A 92 -1.69 23.40 8.20
N PHE A 93 -1.76 22.19 8.76
CA PHE A 93 -2.95 21.33 8.72
C PHE A 93 -3.60 21.16 10.11
N LEU A 94 -3.02 21.75 11.15
CA LEU A 94 -3.41 21.51 12.54
C LEU A 94 -4.09 22.72 13.19
N SER A 95 -3.78 23.96 12.78
CA SER A 95 -4.47 25.13 13.34
C SER A 95 -5.94 25.21 12.94
N LYS A 96 -6.28 24.67 11.76
CA LYS A 96 -7.66 24.55 11.24
C LYS A 96 -7.85 23.15 10.68
N PRO A 97 -7.99 22.13 11.56
CA PRO A 97 -8.01 20.74 11.12
C PRO A 97 -9.23 20.46 10.26
N ALA A 98 -9.02 19.76 9.15
CA ALA A 98 -10.10 19.38 8.27
C ALA A 98 -10.97 18.29 8.91
N THR A 99 -12.29 18.47 8.87
CA THR A 99 -13.27 17.50 9.40
C THR A 99 -13.87 16.60 8.31
N SER A 100 -13.46 16.78 7.05
CA SER A 100 -13.88 15.94 5.92
C SER A 100 -12.74 15.65 4.94
N ALA A 101 -12.85 14.54 4.21
CA ALA A 101 -11.88 14.14 3.20
C ALA A 101 -11.76 15.17 2.06
N ALA A 102 -12.88 15.80 1.69
CA ALA A 102 -12.92 16.83 0.64
C ALA A 102 -12.21 18.12 1.10
N ALA A 103 -12.48 18.57 2.33
CA ALA A 103 -11.82 19.74 2.90
C ALA A 103 -10.30 19.50 3.04
N LEU A 104 -9.88 18.32 3.52
CA LEU A 104 -8.47 17.96 3.61
C LEU A 104 -7.80 18.01 2.23
N LEU A 105 -8.42 17.38 1.22
CA LEU A 105 -7.88 17.39 -0.14
C LEU A 105 -7.77 18.80 -0.71
N GLN A 106 -8.78 19.65 -0.47
CA GLN A 106 -8.79 21.04 -0.93
C GLN A 106 -7.66 21.84 -0.27
N THR A 107 -7.49 21.71 1.04
CA THR A 107 -6.40 22.36 1.79
C THR A 107 -5.04 21.90 1.26
N VAL A 108 -4.82 20.58 1.12
CA VAL A 108 -3.55 20.04 0.59
C VAL A 108 -3.24 20.58 -0.81
N ARG A 109 -4.24 20.61 -1.71
CA ARG A 109 -4.04 21.15 -3.06
C ARG A 109 -3.73 22.65 -3.06
N LYS A 110 -4.43 23.42 -2.24
CA LYS A 110 -4.17 24.86 -2.09
C LYS A 110 -2.78 25.11 -1.53
N THR A 111 -2.35 24.35 -0.54
CA THR A 111 -1.01 24.45 0.05
C THR A 111 0.07 24.07 -0.96
N ILE A 112 -0.15 23.03 -1.78
CA ILE A 112 0.79 22.68 -2.89
C ILE A 112 0.90 23.83 -3.89
N ALA A 113 -0.22 24.47 -4.27
CA ALA A 113 -0.18 25.63 -5.16
C ALA A 113 0.60 26.80 -4.56
N GLY A 114 0.35 27.13 -3.28
CA GLY A 114 1.09 28.19 -2.58
C GLY A 114 2.57 27.87 -2.35
N ALA A 115 2.92 26.61 -2.11
CA ALA A 115 4.32 26.18 -2.02
C ALA A 115 5.07 26.42 -3.33
N ALA A 116 4.43 26.15 -4.47
CA ALA A 116 5.03 26.38 -5.78
C ALA A 116 5.34 27.86 -6.05
N GLU A 117 4.55 28.80 -5.51
CA GLU A 117 4.79 30.25 -5.65
C GLU A 117 6.08 30.71 -4.97
N ILE A 118 6.57 29.96 -3.97
CA ILE A 118 7.83 30.25 -3.26
C ILE A 118 8.96 29.27 -3.63
N GLY A 119 8.79 28.50 -4.71
CA GLY A 119 9.81 27.57 -5.22
C GLY A 119 9.85 26.20 -4.51
N GLU A 120 8.94 25.95 -3.58
CA GLU A 120 8.82 24.66 -2.92
C GLU A 120 8.00 23.67 -3.75
N SER A 121 8.35 22.39 -3.69
CA SER A 121 7.64 21.36 -4.46
C SER A 121 6.53 20.72 -3.64
N TRP A 122 5.69 19.91 -4.28
CA TRP A 122 4.65 19.14 -3.59
C TRP A 122 5.22 18.21 -2.49
N HIS A 123 6.50 17.84 -2.56
CA HIS A 123 7.15 16.95 -1.61
C HIS A 123 7.10 17.53 -0.19
N ALA A 124 7.48 18.80 -0.02
CA ALA A 124 7.44 19.54 1.25
C ALA A 124 6.04 19.47 1.90
N VAL A 125 5.00 19.66 1.09
CA VAL A 125 3.61 19.63 1.57
C VAL A 125 3.17 18.22 1.97
N ILE A 126 3.49 17.22 1.15
CA ILE A 126 3.15 15.82 1.46
C ILE A 126 3.90 15.33 2.70
N ASP A 127 5.16 15.76 2.90
CA ASP A 127 5.92 15.46 4.10
C ASP A 127 5.32 16.10 5.35
N GLN A 128 4.81 17.33 5.25
CA GLN A 128 4.05 17.95 6.34
C GLN A 128 2.74 17.21 6.65
N VAL A 129 1.96 16.86 5.63
CA VAL A 129 0.73 16.05 5.81
C VAL A 129 1.06 14.72 6.48
N ARG A 130 2.19 14.11 6.10
CA ARG A 130 2.65 12.84 6.67
C ARG A 130 3.03 12.98 8.14
N SER A 131 3.79 14.03 8.47
CA SER A 131 4.17 14.37 9.85
C SER A 131 2.94 14.62 10.73
N ASN A 132 1.93 15.32 10.21
CA ASN A 132 0.67 15.58 10.90
C ASN A 132 -0.35 14.44 10.75
N GLY A 133 0.04 13.31 10.17
CA GLY A 133 -0.86 12.27 9.69
C GLY A 133 -1.76 11.69 10.80
N HIS A 134 -1.20 11.46 11.99
CA HIS A 134 -1.95 10.93 13.13
C HIS A 134 -3.04 11.90 13.60
N GLU A 135 -2.70 13.17 13.83
CA GLU A 135 -3.64 14.19 14.28
C GLU A 135 -4.72 14.50 13.24
N ILE A 136 -4.34 14.59 11.95
CA ILE A 136 -5.30 14.73 10.86
C ILE A 136 -6.28 13.55 10.86
N TRP A 137 -5.77 12.32 10.98
CA TRP A 137 -6.59 11.12 10.96
C TRP A 137 -7.55 11.07 12.15
N ARG A 138 -7.05 11.38 13.35
CA ARG A 138 -7.81 11.41 14.61
C ARG A 138 -9.00 12.36 14.53
N ASN A 139 -8.82 13.55 13.94
CA ASN A 139 -9.86 14.57 13.79
C ASN A 139 -10.98 14.22 12.79
N LEU A 140 -10.78 13.21 11.93
CA LEU A 140 -11.78 12.82 10.94
C LEU A 140 -12.79 11.81 11.49
N PRO A 141 -14.10 11.99 11.26
CA PRO A 141 -15.09 10.95 11.50
C PRO A 141 -14.78 9.67 10.70
N VAL A 142 -15.16 8.50 11.23
CA VAL A 142 -14.89 7.20 10.58
C VAL A 142 -15.41 7.13 9.13
N ALA A 143 -16.56 7.76 8.85
CA ALA A 143 -17.11 7.84 7.50
C ALA A 143 -16.16 8.57 6.52
N GLU A 144 -15.50 9.63 6.98
CA GLU A 144 -14.53 10.40 6.20
C GLU A 144 -13.20 9.66 6.07
N ARG A 145 -12.72 8.99 7.12
CA ARG A 145 -11.56 8.08 7.04
C ARG A 145 -11.77 7.01 5.96
N ARG A 146 -12.95 6.36 5.94
CA ARG A 146 -13.33 5.39 4.88
C ARG A 146 -13.31 6.01 3.48
N ARG A 147 -13.78 7.25 3.33
CA ARG A 147 -13.71 7.98 2.04
C ARG A 147 -12.26 8.22 1.62
N ILE A 148 -11.37 8.60 2.54
CA ILE A 148 -9.93 8.73 2.26
C ILE A 148 -9.37 7.39 1.79
N VAL A 149 -9.59 6.29 2.52
CA VAL A 149 -9.10 4.96 2.13
C VAL A 149 -9.58 4.55 0.74
N ARG A 150 -10.85 4.80 0.41
CA ARG A 150 -11.46 4.42 -0.87
C ARG A 150 -10.97 5.27 -2.04
N HIS A 151 -10.92 6.59 -1.85
CA HIS A 151 -10.77 7.54 -2.96
C HIS A 151 -9.38 8.18 -3.04
N LEU A 152 -8.78 8.52 -1.90
CA LEU A 152 -7.56 9.32 -1.84
C LEU A 152 -6.30 8.48 -1.61
N ARG A 153 -6.42 7.32 -0.95
CA ARG A 153 -5.28 6.44 -0.66
C ARG A 153 -4.42 6.12 -1.89
N PRO A 154 -4.97 5.81 -3.09
CA PRO A 154 -4.11 5.55 -4.25
C PRO A 154 -3.23 6.74 -4.64
N TYR A 155 -3.70 7.97 -4.43
CA TYR A 155 -2.91 9.18 -4.67
C TYR A 155 -1.93 9.42 -3.53
N TRP A 156 -2.35 9.24 -2.28
CA TRP A 156 -1.46 9.32 -1.12
C TRP A 156 -0.29 8.33 -1.22
N ASP A 157 -0.58 7.06 -1.50
CA ASP A 157 0.40 5.99 -1.58
C ASP A 157 1.47 6.32 -2.65
N VAL A 158 1.10 6.79 -3.84
CA VAL A 158 2.10 7.09 -4.90
C VAL A 158 2.96 8.33 -4.63
N HIS A 159 2.52 9.26 -3.78
CA HIS A 159 3.33 10.45 -3.44
C HIS A 159 4.19 10.25 -2.19
N ARG A 160 3.74 9.44 -1.22
CA ARG A 160 4.53 9.17 -0.01
C ARG A 160 5.57 8.07 -0.19
N PHE A 161 5.26 7.08 -1.03
CA PHE A 161 6.16 5.96 -1.30
C PHE A 161 6.97 6.26 -2.53
N ARG A 162 8.12 6.92 -2.30
CA ARG A 162 8.93 7.54 -3.33
C ARG A 162 9.97 6.58 -3.91
N ILE A 163 10.10 6.56 -5.23
CA ILE A 163 11.03 5.69 -5.97
C ILE A 163 12.43 6.28 -5.85
N ALA A 164 13.42 5.43 -5.54
CA ALA A 164 14.82 5.85 -5.55
C ALA A 164 15.28 6.27 -6.97
N PRO A 165 16.09 7.33 -7.13
CA PRO A 165 16.44 7.88 -8.45
C PRO A 165 16.94 6.84 -9.46
N GLN A 166 17.83 5.93 -9.04
CA GLN A 166 18.36 4.88 -9.92
C GLN A 166 17.30 3.87 -10.38
N VAL A 167 16.27 3.62 -9.58
CA VAL A 167 15.16 2.74 -9.95
C VAL A 167 14.21 3.49 -10.90
N GLU A 168 13.94 4.76 -10.62
CA GLU A 168 13.11 5.61 -11.48
C GLU A 168 13.71 5.74 -12.89
N GLU A 169 15.02 5.94 -13.00
CA GLU A 169 15.74 5.98 -14.27
C GLU A 169 15.58 4.68 -15.09
N VAL A 170 15.63 3.52 -14.43
CA VAL A 170 15.42 2.22 -15.09
C VAL A 170 14.00 2.12 -15.67
N LEU A 171 13.00 2.58 -14.93
CA LEU A 171 11.61 2.58 -15.39
C LEU A 171 11.41 3.54 -16.56
N ASP A 172 11.94 4.76 -16.45
CA ASP A 172 11.79 5.78 -17.49
C ASP A 172 12.46 5.36 -18.78
N ARG A 173 13.67 4.80 -18.70
CA ARG A 173 14.35 4.20 -19.87
C ARG A 173 13.51 3.08 -20.49
N ALA A 174 12.97 2.16 -19.68
CA ALA A 174 12.14 1.07 -20.19
C ALA A 174 10.85 1.56 -20.89
N ILE A 175 10.27 2.68 -20.44
CA ILE A 175 9.12 3.31 -21.10
C ILE A 175 9.53 3.92 -22.43
N VAL A 176 10.63 4.68 -22.47
CA VAL A 176 11.14 5.33 -23.69
C VAL A 176 11.50 4.29 -24.75
N GLU A 177 12.09 3.16 -24.35
CA GLU A 177 12.41 2.02 -25.22
C GLU A 177 11.18 1.19 -25.63
N GLY A 178 9.98 1.51 -25.13
CA GLY A 178 8.76 0.75 -25.42
C GLY A 178 8.68 -0.61 -24.74
N ARG A 179 9.60 -0.94 -23.82
CA ARG A 179 9.60 -2.20 -23.06
C ARG A 179 8.63 -2.18 -21.89
N LEU A 180 8.31 -1.02 -21.31
CA LEU A 180 7.36 -0.90 -20.20
C LEU A 180 6.16 -0.04 -20.60
N GLU A 181 4.97 -0.64 -20.55
CA GLU A 181 3.69 0.06 -20.68
C GLU A 181 2.97 0.13 -19.33
N ILE A 182 2.53 1.32 -18.91
CA ILE A 182 1.77 1.52 -17.66
C ILE A 182 0.32 1.84 -17.98
N LEU A 183 -0.61 1.01 -17.51
CA LEU A 183 -2.04 1.12 -17.83
C LEU A 183 -2.94 1.31 -16.62
N GLY A 184 -3.95 2.17 -16.80
CA GLY A 184 -5.12 2.26 -15.95
C GLY A 184 -6.13 1.15 -16.25
N ALA A 185 -6.00 -0.02 -15.63
CA ALA A 185 -6.85 -1.16 -15.86
C ALA A 185 -7.02 -2.07 -14.63
N SER A 186 -8.03 -2.95 -14.68
CA SER A 186 -8.23 -4.05 -13.73
C SER A 186 -8.37 -5.38 -14.48
N VAL A 187 -7.98 -6.48 -13.85
CA VAL A 187 -8.18 -7.82 -14.42
C VAL A 187 -9.64 -8.23 -14.31
N ALA A 188 -10.30 -8.42 -15.45
CA ALA A 188 -11.68 -8.91 -15.54
C ALA A 188 -11.76 -10.43 -15.65
N GLY A 189 -10.73 -11.07 -16.22
CA GLY A 189 -10.67 -12.52 -16.39
C GLY A 189 -9.26 -12.98 -16.73
N ALA A 190 -8.99 -14.24 -16.48
CA ALA A 190 -7.74 -14.91 -16.78
C ALA A 190 -8.01 -16.37 -17.13
N LYS A 191 -7.26 -16.89 -18.10
CA LYS A 191 -7.22 -18.32 -18.43
C LYS A 191 -5.81 -18.71 -18.84
N THR A 192 -5.47 -19.98 -18.64
CA THR A 192 -4.24 -20.56 -19.18
C THR A 192 -4.52 -21.18 -20.54
N ASP A 193 -3.56 -21.07 -21.43
CA ASP A 193 -3.54 -21.74 -22.74
C ASP A 193 -2.14 -22.34 -22.93
N GLY A 194 -2.01 -23.61 -22.55
CA GLY A 194 -0.71 -24.27 -22.40
C GLY A 194 0.18 -23.54 -21.39
N ALA A 195 1.31 -23.03 -21.86
CA ALA A 195 2.29 -22.29 -21.06
C ALA A 195 2.07 -20.76 -21.04
N ALA A 196 1.09 -20.28 -21.82
CA ALA A 196 0.75 -18.87 -21.92
C ALA A 196 -0.50 -18.54 -21.10
N ILE A 197 -0.66 -17.25 -20.83
CA ILE A 197 -1.69 -16.71 -19.97
C ILE A 197 -2.46 -15.64 -20.74
N ASP A 198 -3.74 -15.91 -21.03
CA ASP A 198 -4.62 -14.92 -21.64
C ASP A 198 -5.35 -14.14 -20.55
N ILE A 199 -5.19 -12.83 -20.56
CA ILE A 199 -5.78 -11.92 -19.57
C ILE A 199 -6.74 -10.96 -20.27
N VAL A 200 -7.95 -10.87 -19.71
CA VAL A 200 -8.92 -9.83 -20.08
C VAL A 200 -8.75 -8.66 -19.13
N LEU A 201 -8.33 -7.53 -19.68
CA LEU A 201 -8.20 -6.26 -18.98
C LEU A 201 -9.44 -5.40 -19.22
N PHE A 202 -9.94 -4.78 -18.15
CA PHE A 202 -10.93 -3.72 -18.23
C PHE A 202 -10.24 -2.39 -17.98
N LYS A 203 -10.07 -1.59 -19.03
CA LYS A 203 -9.48 -0.26 -18.95
C LYS A 203 -10.46 0.70 -18.28
N ARG A 204 -9.92 1.77 -17.69
CA ARG A 204 -10.73 2.84 -17.10
C ARG A 204 -11.68 3.52 -18.10
N SER A 205 -11.36 3.51 -19.38
CA SER A 205 -12.22 3.99 -20.47
C SER A 205 -13.52 3.19 -20.64
N GLY A 206 -13.62 2.00 -20.01
CA GLY A 206 -14.70 1.03 -20.24
C GLY A 206 -14.39 0.01 -21.34
N GLU A 207 -13.25 0.16 -22.01
CA GLU A 207 -12.77 -0.77 -23.04
C GLU A 207 -12.29 -2.09 -22.43
N ARG A 208 -12.71 -3.21 -23.02
CA ARG A 208 -12.17 -4.54 -22.73
C ARG A 208 -11.07 -4.86 -23.73
N VAL A 209 -9.91 -5.26 -23.23
CA VAL A 209 -8.75 -5.63 -24.04
C VAL A 209 -8.26 -6.99 -23.62
N GLU A 210 -8.04 -7.87 -24.58
CA GLU A 210 -7.40 -9.16 -24.36
C GLU A 210 -5.91 -9.03 -24.66
N LYS A 211 -5.09 -9.47 -23.71
CA LYS A 211 -3.62 -9.50 -23.87
C LYS A 211 -3.11 -10.86 -23.44
N ARG A 212 -2.08 -11.33 -24.14
CA ARG A 212 -1.40 -12.60 -23.85
C ARG A 212 -0.06 -12.34 -23.19
N PHE A 213 0.20 -13.08 -22.12
CA PHE A 213 1.38 -12.98 -21.27
C PHE A 213 2.01 -14.36 -21.07
N ASP A 214 3.27 -14.38 -20.67
CA ASP A 214 4.00 -15.60 -20.33
C ASP A 214 4.26 -15.69 -18.81
N ALA A 215 4.25 -14.55 -18.12
CA ALA A 215 4.38 -14.43 -16.67
C ALA A 215 3.45 -13.35 -16.08
N VAL A 216 3.02 -13.55 -14.83
CA VAL A 216 2.22 -12.59 -14.08
C VAL A 216 2.82 -12.40 -12.68
N VAL A 217 3.09 -11.16 -12.29
CA VAL A 217 3.63 -10.78 -10.99
C VAL A 217 2.66 -9.88 -10.23
N VAL A 218 2.35 -10.23 -8.99
CA VAL A 218 1.37 -9.51 -8.16
C VAL A 218 2.07 -8.56 -7.20
N THR A 219 1.79 -7.27 -7.32
CA THR A 219 2.38 -6.18 -6.53
C THR A 219 1.27 -5.27 -5.97
N THR A 220 0.12 -5.84 -5.62
CA THR A 220 -1.10 -5.13 -5.18
C THR A 220 -1.02 -4.49 -3.79
N GLY A 221 0.14 -4.59 -3.13
CA GLY A 221 0.35 -4.14 -1.76
C GLY A 221 -0.34 -5.04 -0.72
N PRO A 222 -0.18 -4.74 0.58
CA PRO A 222 -0.68 -5.60 1.65
C PRO A 222 -2.19 -5.76 1.63
N ALA A 223 -2.66 -7.00 1.80
CA ALA A 223 -4.08 -7.33 1.87
C ALA A 223 -4.69 -7.04 3.25
N HIS A 224 -4.64 -5.77 3.70
CA HIS A 224 -5.01 -5.39 5.07
C HIS A 224 -6.38 -5.94 5.53
N GLY A 225 -7.37 -5.99 4.63
CA GLY A 225 -8.71 -6.49 4.95
C GLY A 225 -8.80 -7.99 5.23
N SER A 226 -7.76 -8.77 4.92
CA SER A 226 -7.70 -10.22 5.18
C SER A 226 -6.72 -10.58 6.29
N ILE A 227 -6.26 -9.61 7.09
CA ILE A 227 -5.26 -9.86 8.15
C ILE A 227 -5.74 -10.93 9.15
N LEU A 228 -7.02 -10.91 9.54
CA LEU A 228 -7.56 -11.87 10.50
C LEU A 228 -7.68 -13.29 9.93
N GLN A 229 -7.55 -13.47 8.62
CA GLN A 229 -7.50 -14.78 7.96
C GLN A 229 -6.08 -15.13 7.48
N SER A 230 -5.10 -14.27 7.75
CA SER A 230 -3.73 -14.47 7.25
C SER A 230 -2.94 -15.51 8.03
N GLN A 231 -3.28 -15.73 9.30
CA GLN A 231 -2.61 -16.66 10.20
C GLN A 231 -3.65 -17.32 11.12
N MET A 232 -3.47 -18.60 11.43
CA MET A 232 -4.45 -19.37 12.19
C MET A 232 -4.75 -18.77 13.57
N TRP A 233 -3.73 -18.37 14.32
CA TRP A 233 -3.91 -17.78 15.65
C TRP A 233 -4.64 -16.42 15.62
N LEU A 234 -4.49 -15.62 14.54
CA LEU A 234 -5.25 -14.38 14.35
C LEU A 234 -6.73 -14.69 14.08
N HIS A 235 -6.98 -15.74 13.31
CA HIS A 235 -8.32 -16.21 13.02
C HIS A 235 -9.01 -16.68 14.30
N GLU A 236 -8.34 -17.50 15.11
CA GLU A 236 -8.83 -18.00 16.39
C GLU A 236 -9.14 -16.87 17.39
N LEU A 237 -8.25 -15.87 17.52
CA LEU A 237 -8.51 -14.71 18.38
C LEU A 237 -9.71 -13.87 17.90
N ASN A 238 -9.92 -13.75 16.59
CA ASN A 238 -11.12 -13.11 16.06
C ASN A 238 -12.38 -13.94 16.33
N GLN A 239 -12.33 -15.26 16.17
CA GLN A 239 -13.47 -16.14 16.47
C GLN A 239 -13.80 -16.17 17.96
N GLY A 240 -12.80 -16.05 18.82
CA GLY A 240 -12.95 -15.86 20.27
C GLY A 240 -13.42 -14.45 20.68
N GLY A 241 -13.62 -13.54 19.73
CA GLY A 241 -14.12 -12.18 19.99
C GLY A 241 -13.08 -11.18 20.49
N HIS A 242 -11.80 -11.56 20.59
CA HIS A 242 -10.73 -10.69 21.11
C HIS A 242 -10.23 -9.66 20.10
N LEU A 243 -10.43 -9.91 18.81
CA LEU A 243 -9.99 -9.04 17.72
C LEU A 243 -11.16 -8.76 16.79
N LYS A 244 -11.16 -7.58 16.17
CA LYS A 244 -11.94 -7.29 14.96
C LYS A 244 -11.15 -6.42 14.00
N LEU A 245 -11.59 -6.36 12.75
CA LEU A 245 -11.03 -5.43 11.78
C LEU A 245 -11.37 -3.99 12.17
N ASP A 246 -10.42 -3.09 11.94
CA ASP A 246 -10.68 -1.66 12.05
C ASP A 246 -11.80 -1.24 11.07
N PRO A 247 -12.71 -0.33 11.45
CA PRO A 247 -13.79 0.14 10.59
C PRO A 247 -13.37 0.65 9.21
N THR A 248 -12.13 1.12 9.04
CA THR A 248 -11.57 1.59 7.76
C THR A 248 -11.02 0.46 6.88
N GLY A 249 -10.92 -0.76 7.42
CA GLY A 249 -10.34 -1.93 6.75
C GLY A 249 -8.80 -1.92 6.72
N LEU A 250 -8.16 -1.05 7.48
CA LEU A 250 -6.71 -0.92 7.57
C LEU A 250 -6.17 -1.58 8.85
N GLY A 251 -6.23 -2.92 8.90
CA GLY A 251 -5.67 -3.68 10.02
C GLY A 251 -6.70 -3.99 11.10
N ILE A 252 -6.22 -4.04 12.35
CA ILE A 252 -6.96 -4.50 13.53
C ILE A 252 -7.42 -3.28 14.34
N ALA A 253 -8.66 -3.30 14.83
CA ALA A 253 -9.18 -2.23 15.65
C ALA A 253 -8.44 -2.17 17.00
N CYS A 254 -7.96 -0.97 17.36
CA CYS A 254 -7.44 -0.69 18.70
C CYS A 254 -7.85 0.72 19.15
N ASN A 255 -7.74 1.01 20.43
CA ASN A 255 -7.89 2.38 20.94
C ASN A 255 -6.58 3.19 20.84
N GLU A 256 -6.59 4.43 21.32
CA GLU A 256 -5.41 5.33 21.31
C GLU A 256 -4.28 4.85 22.24
N SER A 257 -4.55 3.93 23.17
CA SER A 257 -3.54 3.23 23.97
C SER A 257 -3.03 1.96 23.28
N SER A 258 -3.40 1.75 22.01
CA SER A 258 -3.14 0.57 21.21
C SER A 258 -3.65 -0.75 21.80
N GLU A 259 -4.65 -0.70 22.68
CA GLU A 259 -5.32 -1.88 23.20
C GLU A 259 -6.28 -2.42 22.14
N ALA A 260 -6.19 -3.72 21.87
CA ALA A 260 -7.03 -4.41 20.90
C ALA A 260 -8.51 -4.27 21.30
N VAL A 261 -9.36 -3.94 20.34
CA VAL A 261 -10.80 -3.83 20.55
C VAL A 261 -11.46 -5.10 20.04
N GLY A 262 -12.21 -5.76 20.92
CA GLY A 262 -12.96 -6.96 20.61
C GLY A 262 -14.23 -6.71 19.79
N THR A 263 -14.93 -7.80 19.45
CA THR A 263 -16.23 -7.75 18.76
C THR A 263 -17.32 -7.11 19.62
N ASP A 264 -17.19 -7.19 20.95
CA ASP A 264 -18.00 -6.51 21.96
C ASP A 264 -17.80 -4.98 22.01
N GLY A 265 -16.75 -4.46 21.36
CA GLY A 265 -16.40 -3.05 21.38
C GLY A 265 -15.55 -2.61 22.57
N LEU A 266 -15.19 -3.53 23.46
CA LEU A 266 -14.37 -3.23 24.63
C LEU A 266 -12.88 -3.39 24.29
N ALA A 267 -12.07 -2.51 24.87
CA ALA A 267 -10.62 -2.57 24.75
C ALA A 267 -10.06 -3.61 25.74
N ASN A 268 -9.18 -4.49 25.25
CA ASN A 268 -8.47 -5.46 26.06
C ASN A 268 -7.09 -4.92 26.46
N SER A 269 -6.98 -4.50 27.72
CA SER A 269 -5.76 -3.91 28.28
C SER A 269 -4.54 -4.84 28.33
N SER A 270 -4.74 -6.15 28.17
CA SER A 270 -3.67 -7.16 28.11
C SER A 270 -3.15 -7.41 26.69
N LEU A 271 -3.86 -6.95 25.66
CA LEU A 271 -3.56 -7.23 24.26
C LEU A 271 -3.28 -5.93 23.49
N LEU A 272 -2.01 -5.61 23.28
CA LEU A 272 -1.59 -4.43 22.50
C LEU A 272 -1.39 -4.76 21.02
N ILE A 273 -1.85 -3.90 20.11
CA ILE A 273 -1.61 -3.95 18.66
C ILE A 273 -0.46 -3.01 18.30
N SER A 274 0.57 -3.53 17.63
CA SER A 274 1.78 -2.76 17.30
C SER A 274 2.04 -2.67 15.80
N GLY A 275 2.70 -1.58 15.40
CA GLY A 275 3.10 -1.32 14.03
C GLY A 275 1.94 -1.23 13.03
N PRO A 276 2.15 -1.62 11.76
CA PRO A 276 1.17 -1.47 10.66
C PRO A 276 -0.21 -2.06 10.89
N LEU A 277 -0.37 -2.94 11.89
CA LEU A 277 -1.66 -3.52 12.26
C LEU A 277 -2.61 -2.49 12.87
N ALA A 278 -2.09 -1.45 13.54
CA ALA A 278 -2.88 -0.40 14.19
C ALA A 278 -3.23 0.77 13.24
N ARG A 279 -2.92 0.63 11.94
CA ARG A 279 -3.02 1.72 10.95
C ARG A 279 -4.41 2.34 10.87
N GLY A 280 -5.46 1.56 11.05
CA GLY A 280 -6.84 2.05 11.02
C GLY A 280 -7.16 3.05 12.14
N THR A 281 -6.52 2.89 13.30
CA THR A 281 -6.62 3.83 14.43
C THR A 281 -5.68 5.02 14.25
N PHE A 282 -4.41 4.78 13.90
CA PHE A 282 -3.37 5.83 13.91
C PHE A 282 -3.17 6.56 12.57
N GLY A 283 -3.72 6.06 11.46
CA GLY A 283 -3.62 6.68 10.14
C GLY A 283 -2.34 6.32 9.37
N GLU A 284 -1.32 7.19 9.39
CA GLU A 284 -0.03 6.88 8.76
C GLU A 284 0.83 6.05 9.70
N LEU A 285 1.04 4.77 9.36
CA LEU A 285 1.79 3.83 10.20
C LEU A 285 2.46 2.73 9.37
N MET A 286 3.02 3.10 8.22
CA MET A 286 3.69 2.16 7.30
C MET A 286 5.14 2.54 7.00
N GLY A 287 5.49 3.83 7.14
CA GLY A 287 6.86 4.29 6.98
C GLY A 287 7.73 3.94 8.19
N LEU A 288 9.03 3.81 7.96
CA LEU A 288 10.01 3.52 9.02
C LEU A 288 9.90 4.51 10.20
N PRO A 289 9.84 5.84 10.00
CA PRO A 289 9.75 6.78 11.14
C PRO A 289 8.53 6.51 12.02
N GLN A 290 7.35 6.36 11.41
CA GLN A 290 6.10 6.15 12.15
C GLN A 290 6.08 4.79 12.86
N VAL A 291 6.64 3.74 12.24
CA VAL A 291 6.73 2.42 12.87
C VAL A 291 7.68 2.46 14.07
N SER A 292 8.82 3.15 13.96
CA SER A 292 9.76 3.34 15.06
C SER A 292 9.15 4.15 16.21
N GLU A 293 8.50 5.27 15.92
CA GLU A 293 7.79 6.08 16.92
C GLU A 293 6.71 5.29 17.63
N HIS A 294 5.91 4.52 16.88
CA HIS A 294 4.87 3.68 17.47
C HIS A 294 5.45 2.55 18.31
N ALA A 295 6.60 1.97 17.95
CA ALA A 295 7.26 0.97 18.78
C ALA A 295 7.69 1.55 20.14
N VAL A 296 8.22 2.78 20.16
CA VAL A 296 8.55 3.51 21.40
C VAL A 296 7.28 3.77 22.22
N PHE A 297 6.20 4.22 21.59
CA PHE A 297 4.91 4.41 22.23
C PHE A 297 4.40 3.11 22.91
N ILE A 298 4.42 1.99 22.19
CA ILE A 298 3.99 0.69 22.73
C ILE A 298 4.85 0.24 23.91
N ALA A 299 6.17 0.46 23.86
CA ALA A 299 7.07 0.15 24.97
C ALA A 299 6.71 0.97 26.23
N ALA A 300 6.36 2.24 26.07
CA ALA A 300 5.91 3.09 27.17
C ALA A 300 4.57 2.61 27.75
N GLU A 301 3.59 2.25 26.91
CA GLU A 301 2.30 1.70 27.35
C GLU A 301 2.47 0.37 28.10
N LEU A 302 3.35 -0.51 27.61
CA LEU A 302 3.67 -1.75 28.30
C LEU A 302 4.29 -1.50 29.68
N ALA A 303 5.23 -0.56 29.79
CA ALA A 303 5.87 -0.20 31.06
C ALA A 303 4.87 0.35 32.09
N LYS A 304 3.91 1.19 31.67
CA LYS A 304 2.82 1.69 32.53
C LYS A 304 1.97 0.53 33.07
N LYS A 305 1.59 -0.39 32.19
CA LYS A 305 0.75 -1.55 32.55
C LYS A 305 1.45 -2.49 33.53
N LEU A 306 2.74 -2.77 33.32
CA LEU A 306 3.53 -3.60 34.24
C LEU A 306 3.66 -3.00 35.63
N LYS A 307 3.68 -1.66 35.74
CA LYS A 307 3.68 -0.97 37.05
C LYS A 307 2.32 -1.04 37.74
N ALA A 308 1.22 -1.01 36.98
CA ALA A 308 -0.14 -1.05 37.54
C ALA A 308 -0.55 -2.44 38.06
N VAL A 309 0.17 -3.50 37.68
CA VAL A 309 -0.04 -4.89 38.14
C VAL A 309 0.78 -5.20 39.40
N ARG A 310 1.69 -4.31 39.81
CA ARG A 310 2.48 -4.40 41.05
C ARG A 310 1.82 -3.59 42.16
#